data_AF-A0A7X3D3G1-F1
#
_entry.id   AF-A0A7X3D3G1-F1
#
_cell.length_a   1.000
_cell.length_b   1.000
_cell.length_c   1.000
_cell.angle_alpha   90.00
_cell.angle_beta   90.00
_cell.angle_gamma   90.00
#
_symmetry.space_group_name_H-M   'P 1'
#
loop_
_entity.id
_entity.type
_entity.pdbx_description
1 polymer ?
#
loop_
_entity_poly.entity_id
_entity_poly.type
_entity_poly.pdbx_seq_one_letter_code
_entity_poly.pdbx_strand_id
1 'polypeptide(L)'
;MQITHLIKRDFTKKPFQLYKITEAIIKAMKAASHGGPQDAERIANNVHASLLERNALDVNYVPTVEEVQDFVETHLMEAGFFDVAKGYILYRNEQAQKRKSNIFEKRINLKPYEYPQLYEYVPAIRHSYWIHSEFNFTSDIQDFKTGLEESERSAIKNTMLAISQIEVAVKSFWGDIYHKMPKPEIGSVGATFAESEVRHADAYSHLLEILGLNAEFKNLKKKPVMMKRVQYLETALKNAKSVDNKEYAESILLFSLFIEHVSLFSQFLIIMAFNKHKNMFKGISNVVEATSKEEQIHGDFGIDVIKIIKDENPDWFDEEYHTMIQDMCHEAFIAESEIVDWIFEQGELDFLPKTVINEFIKNRFNSSLSSIGIDKIFNVDEKLLAETEWFDDEIIGTKHGDFFVKRSINYSKRTQSITSDDLF
;
A
#
# COMPACT_ATOMS: atom_id res chain seq x y z
N MET A 1 15.61 -46.18 -5.03
CA MET A 1 15.19 -44.81 -4.70
C MET A 1 14.08 -44.41 -5.66
N GLN A 2 13.11 -43.59 -5.24
CA GLN A 2 11.97 -43.21 -6.09
C GLN A 2 11.68 -41.71 -5.95
N ILE A 3 11.42 -41.04 -7.08
CA ILE A 3 10.86 -39.70 -7.08
C ILE A 3 9.35 -39.82 -6.84
N THR A 4 8.89 -39.44 -5.66
CA THR A 4 7.48 -39.53 -5.29
C THR A 4 6.70 -38.24 -5.58
N HIS A 5 7.39 -37.09 -5.56
CA HIS A 5 6.78 -35.78 -5.67
C HIS A 5 7.62 -34.83 -6.53
N LEU A 6 6.99 -33.76 -7.02
CA LEU A 6 7.66 -32.59 -7.58
C LEU A 6 7.10 -31.29 -6.97
N ILE A 7 7.92 -30.24 -6.99
CA ILE A 7 7.56 -28.87 -6.62
C ILE A 7 7.08 -28.14 -7.88
N LYS A 8 5.85 -27.61 -7.84
CA LYS A 8 5.28 -26.77 -8.90
C LYS A 8 5.82 -25.34 -8.85
N ARG A 9 5.49 -24.56 -9.89
CA ARG A 9 5.84 -23.13 -10.00
C ARG A 9 5.22 -22.27 -8.89
N ASP A 10 4.08 -22.67 -8.35
CA ASP A 10 3.43 -22.06 -7.18
C ASP A 10 4.00 -22.60 -5.84
N PHE A 11 5.16 -23.25 -5.90
CA PHE A 11 5.82 -23.96 -4.79
C PHE A 11 5.01 -25.10 -4.16
N THR A 12 3.85 -25.48 -4.72
CA THR A 12 3.04 -26.59 -4.19
C THR A 12 3.67 -27.93 -4.53
N LYS A 13 3.64 -28.86 -3.57
CA LYS A 13 4.11 -30.25 -3.76
C LYS A 13 3.01 -31.11 -4.37
N LYS A 14 3.28 -31.79 -5.48
CA LYS A 14 2.33 -32.70 -6.15
C LYS A 14 2.97 -34.06 -6.42
N PRO A 15 2.18 -35.15 -6.53
CA PRO A 15 2.69 -36.46 -6.92
C PRO A 15 3.38 -36.41 -8.29
N PHE A 16 4.57 -37.00 -8.36
CA PHE A 16 5.33 -37.11 -9.61
C PHE A 16 4.65 -38.12 -10.55
N GLN A 17 4.54 -37.76 -11.82
CA GLN A 17 3.83 -38.54 -12.84
C GLN A 17 4.62 -38.50 -14.15
N LEU A 18 5.39 -39.57 -14.41
CA LEU A 18 6.28 -39.66 -15.58
C LEU A 18 5.56 -39.45 -16.91
N TYR A 19 4.34 -39.96 -17.05
CA TYR A 19 3.55 -39.83 -18.27
C TYR A 19 3.32 -38.36 -18.69
N LYS A 20 3.32 -37.40 -17.75
CA LYS A 20 3.18 -35.97 -18.08
C LYS A 20 4.40 -35.43 -18.82
N ILE A 21 5.59 -35.95 -18.53
CA ILE A 21 6.83 -35.62 -19.24
C ILE A 21 6.76 -36.21 -20.65
N THR A 22 6.39 -37.48 -20.76
CA THR A 22 6.19 -38.16 -22.05
C THR A 22 5.20 -37.41 -22.94
N GLU A 23 4.05 -37.02 -22.42
CA GLU A 23 3.03 -36.26 -23.16
C GLU A 23 3.53 -34.89 -23.64
N ALA A 24 4.32 -34.18 -22.82
CA ALA A 24 4.92 -32.91 -23.21
C ALA A 24 5.90 -33.09 -24.38
N ILE A 25 6.74 -34.13 -24.34
CA ILE A 25 7.69 -34.46 -25.41
C ILE A 25 6.95 -34.88 -26.69
N ILE A 26 5.90 -35.72 -26.59
CA ILE A 26 5.07 -36.13 -27.73
C ILE A 26 4.47 -34.91 -28.44
N LYS A 27 3.98 -33.92 -27.68
CA LYS A 27 3.41 -32.69 -28.26
C LYS A 27 4.47 -31.90 -29.04
N ALA A 28 5.69 -31.80 -28.52
CA ALA A 28 6.79 -31.13 -29.21
C ALA A 28 7.23 -31.90 -30.47
N MET A 29 7.37 -33.23 -30.40
CA MET A 29 7.69 -34.08 -31.55
C MET A 29 6.63 -33.97 -32.66
N LYS A 30 5.35 -33.97 -32.29
CA LYS A 30 4.24 -33.75 -33.24
C LYS A 30 4.29 -32.37 -33.90
N ALA A 31 4.57 -31.31 -33.12
CA ALA A 31 4.68 -29.96 -33.65
C ALA A 31 5.85 -29.80 -34.64
N ALA A 32 6.97 -30.49 -34.40
CA ALA A 32 8.13 -30.50 -35.29
C ALA A 32 8.02 -31.53 -36.43
N SER A 33 7.01 -32.42 -36.40
CA SER A 33 6.89 -33.57 -37.31
C SER A 33 8.12 -34.49 -37.29
N HIS A 34 8.77 -34.64 -36.13
CA HIS A 34 10.00 -35.42 -35.95
C HIS A 34 9.97 -36.18 -34.62
N GLY A 35 10.14 -37.51 -34.67
CA GLY A 35 10.07 -38.42 -33.53
C GLY A 35 8.68 -39.04 -33.32
N GLY A 36 8.61 -40.07 -32.48
CA GLY A 36 7.37 -40.77 -32.16
C GLY A 36 7.17 -41.06 -30.67
N PRO A 37 6.05 -41.70 -30.29
CA PRO A 37 5.75 -42.03 -28.89
C PRO A 37 6.84 -42.85 -28.19
N GLN A 38 7.50 -43.75 -28.91
CA GLN A 38 8.61 -44.58 -28.39
C GLN A 38 9.86 -43.74 -28.08
N ASP A 39 10.18 -42.76 -28.93
CA ASP A 39 11.28 -41.83 -28.68
C ASP A 39 10.97 -40.95 -27.47
N ALA A 40 9.74 -40.46 -27.35
CA ALA A 40 9.30 -39.65 -26.22
C ALA A 40 9.36 -40.42 -24.89
N GLU A 41 8.97 -41.70 -24.89
CA GLU A 41 9.08 -42.57 -23.72
C GLU A 41 10.55 -42.81 -23.33
N ARG A 42 11.43 -43.07 -24.31
CA ARG A 42 12.88 -43.19 -24.07
C ARG A 42 13.45 -41.94 -23.43
N ILE A 43 13.16 -40.76 -23.98
CA ILE A 43 13.64 -39.47 -23.44
C ILE A 43 13.08 -39.22 -22.03
N ALA A 44 11.79 -39.48 -21.80
CA ALA A 44 11.20 -39.33 -20.48
C ALA A 44 11.85 -40.25 -19.44
N ASN A 45 12.19 -41.49 -19.81
CA ASN A 45 12.92 -42.41 -18.94
C ASN A 45 14.34 -41.91 -18.64
N ASN A 46 15.04 -41.32 -19.61
CA ASN A 46 16.36 -40.70 -19.38
C ASN A 46 16.27 -39.51 -18.41
N VAL A 47 15.25 -38.65 -18.58
CA VAL A 47 14.97 -37.56 -17.63
C VAL A 47 14.75 -38.14 -16.22
N HIS A 48 13.92 -39.17 -16.09
CA HIS A 48 13.67 -39.81 -14.80
C HIS A 48 14.95 -40.42 -14.18
N ALA A 49 15.83 -41.00 -14.99
CA ALA A 49 17.13 -41.51 -14.53
C ALA A 49 18.00 -40.36 -13.97
N SER A 50 18.12 -39.24 -14.68
CA SER A 50 18.88 -38.07 -14.18
C SER A 50 18.31 -37.49 -12.89
N LEU A 51 16.98 -37.49 -12.71
CA LEU A 51 16.35 -37.08 -11.46
C LEU A 51 16.67 -38.05 -10.31
N LEU A 52 16.72 -39.36 -10.57
CA LEU A 52 17.10 -40.36 -9.58
C LEU A 52 18.57 -40.25 -9.17
N GLU A 53 19.46 -39.92 -10.12
CA GLU A 53 20.87 -39.65 -9.82
C GLU A 53 21.02 -38.46 -8.88
N ARG A 54 20.27 -37.37 -9.08
CA ARG A 54 20.27 -36.23 -8.15
C ARG A 54 19.72 -36.59 -6.77
N ASN A 55 18.64 -37.35 -6.72
CA ASN A 55 18.09 -37.86 -5.46
C ASN A 55 19.10 -38.73 -4.69
N ALA A 56 19.95 -39.49 -5.40
CA ALA A 56 20.99 -40.27 -4.75
C ALA A 56 22.07 -39.42 -4.05
N LEU A 57 22.24 -38.16 -4.48
CA LEU A 57 23.22 -37.22 -3.91
C LEU A 57 22.66 -36.40 -2.73
N ASP A 58 21.34 -36.19 -2.68
CA ASP A 58 20.67 -35.44 -1.62
C ASP A 58 19.37 -36.13 -1.18
N VAL A 59 19.36 -36.61 0.07
CA VAL A 59 18.24 -37.29 0.71
C VAL A 59 16.95 -36.44 0.75
N ASN A 60 17.08 -35.11 0.76
CA ASN A 60 15.94 -34.20 0.83
C ASN A 60 15.52 -33.65 -0.54
N TYR A 61 16.13 -34.14 -1.62
CA TYR A 61 15.88 -33.66 -2.96
C TYR A 61 14.42 -33.89 -3.40
N VAL A 62 13.81 -32.82 -3.90
CA VAL A 62 12.52 -32.87 -4.60
C VAL A 62 12.65 -32.03 -5.87
N PRO A 63 12.47 -32.62 -7.06
CA PRO A 63 12.67 -31.88 -8.30
C PRO A 63 11.62 -30.79 -8.49
N THR A 64 12.03 -29.70 -9.12
CA THR A 64 11.11 -28.62 -9.54
C THR A 64 10.59 -28.85 -10.96
N VAL A 65 9.46 -28.22 -11.32
CA VAL A 65 8.98 -28.24 -12.70
C VAL A 65 10.03 -27.68 -13.68
N GLU A 66 10.76 -26.63 -13.31
CA GLU A 66 11.77 -26.03 -14.19
C GLU A 66 12.96 -26.97 -14.40
N GLU A 67 13.43 -27.61 -13.34
CA GLU A 67 14.52 -28.60 -13.44
C GLU A 67 14.14 -29.80 -14.32
N VAL A 68 12.90 -30.29 -14.20
CA VAL A 68 12.40 -31.33 -15.11
C VAL A 68 12.41 -30.85 -16.56
N GLN A 69 12.04 -29.59 -16.82
CA GLN A 69 12.08 -29.02 -18.17
C GLN A 69 13.50 -28.87 -18.70
N ASP A 70 14.46 -28.45 -17.87
CA ASP A 70 15.88 -28.36 -18.23
C ASP A 70 16.46 -29.73 -18.63
N PHE A 71 16.08 -30.79 -17.90
CA PHE A 71 16.47 -32.15 -18.27
C PHE A 71 15.82 -32.61 -19.58
N VAL A 72 14.55 -32.27 -19.83
CA VAL A 72 13.89 -32.59 -21.11
C VAL A 72 14.62 -31.93 -22.28
N GLU A 73 14.99 -30.67 -22.15
CA GLU A 73 15.75 -29.94 -23.17
C GLU A 73 17.11 -30.59 -23.43
N THR A 74 17.84 -30.91 -22.35
CA THR A 74 19.15 -31.59 -22.42
C THR A 74 19.04 -32.93 -23.14
N HIS A 75 18.11 -33.80 -22.72
CA HIS A 75 17.96 -35.13 -23.30
C HIS A 75 17.42 -35.12 -24.74
N LEU A 76 16.62 -34.12 -25.12
CA LEU A 76 16.23 -33.92 -26.53
C LEU A 76 17.43 -33.56 -27.40
N MET A 77 18.34 -32.71 -26.91
CA MET A 77 19.57 -32.34 -27.61
C MET A 77 20.55 -33.52 -27.71
N GLU A 78 20.78 -34.24 -26.61
CA GLU A 78 21.68 -35.41 -26.57
C GLU A 78 21.21 -36.55 -27.49
N ALA A 79 19.89 -36.75 -27.59
CA ALA A 79 19.31 -37.76 -28.48
C ALA A 79 19.25 -37.32 -29.96
N GLY A 80 19.74 -36.12 -30.30
CA GLY A 80 19.85 -35.62 -31.68
C GLY A 80 18.56 -35.01 -32.25
N PHE A 81 17.52 -34.80 -31.43
CA PHE A 81 16.27 -34.17 -31.85
C PHE A 81 16.36 -32.63 -31.77
N PHE A 82 17.32 -32.04 -32.49
CA PHE A 82 17.67 -30.61 -32.35
C PHE A 82 16.52 -29.65 -32.69
N ASP A 83 15.72 -29.99 -33.70
CA ASP A 83 14.53 -29.23 -34.12
C ASP A 83 13.40 -29.32 -33.08
N VAL A 84 13.16 -30.51 -32.51
CA VAL A 84 12.22 -30.71 -31.40
C VAL A 84 12.68 -29.96 -30.16
N ALA A 85 13.97 -30.03 -29.80
CA ALA A 85 14.56 -29.32 -28.67
C ALA A 85 14.37 -27.81 -28.83
N LYS A 86 14.73 -27.26 -29.99
CA LYS A 86 14.53 -25.83 -30.30
C LYS A 86 13.06 -25.43 -30.19
N GLY A 87 12.15 -26.22 -30.76
CA GLY A 87 10.70 -25.97 -30.66
C GLY A 87 10.19 -26.00 -29.22
N TYR A 88 10.68 -26.96 -28.42
CA TYR A 88 10.34 -27.10 -27.00
C TYR A 88 10.83 -25.89 -26.19
N ILE A 89 12.08 -25.46 -26.36
CA ILE A 89 12.68 -24.30 -25.69
C ILE A 89 11.90 -23.02 -26.02
N LEU A 90 11.62 -22.78 -27.31
CA LEU A 90 10.88 -21.60 -27.74
C LEU A 90 9.45 -21.60 -27.18
N TYR A 91 8.76 -22.74 -27.21
CA TYR A 91 7.42 -22.86 -26.63
C TYR A 91 7.44 -22.67 -25.11
N ARG A 92 8.40 -23.25 -24.38
CA ARG A 92 8.56 -23.05 -22.94
C ARG A 92 8.73 -21.57 -22.61
N ASN A 93 9.61 -20.87 -23.34
CA ASN A 93 9.87 -19.44 -23.16
C ASN A 93 8.62 -18.62 -23.48
N GLU A 94 7.95 -18.87 -24.62
CA GLU A 94 6.70 -18.19 -24.99
C GLU A 94 5.62 -18.37 -23.90
N GLN A 95 5.46 -19.59 -23.38
CA GLN A 95 4.52 -19.87 -22.30
C GLN A 95 4.96 -19.23 -20.98
N ALA A 96 6.26 -19.07 -20.73
CA ALA A 96 6.76 -18.34 -19.57
C ALA A 96 6.42 -16.85 -19.67
N GLN A 97 6.61 -16.23 -20.83
CA GLN A 97 6.20 -14.84 -21.07
C GLN A 97 4.69 -14.67 -20.93
N LYS A 98 3.88 -15.57 -21.50
CA LYS A 98 2.40 -15.53 -21.35
C LYS A 98 1.91 -15.70 -19.91
N ARG A 99 2.74 -16.24 -19.03
CA ARG A 99 2.42 -16.41 -17.59
C ARG A 99 2.88 -15.22 -16.75
N LYS A 100 3.74 -14.33 -17.28
CA LYS A 100 4.10 -13.12 -16.57
C LYS A 100 2.86 -12.25 -16.47
N SER A 101 2.51 -11.93 -15.23
CA SER A 101 1.50 -10.92 -14.98
C SER A 101 2.04 -9.56 -15.41
N ASN A 102 1.11 -8.72 -15.86
CA ASN A 102 1.37 -7.31 -16.15
C ASN A 102 0.22 -6.52 -15.53
N ILE A 103 0.50 -5.77 -14.47
CA ILE A 103 -0.49 -5.04 -13.70
C ILE A 103 -1.22 -3.98 -14.56
N PHE A 104 -0.56 -3.47 -15.60
CA PHE A 104 -1.10 -2.48 -16.53
C PHE A 104 -1.89 -3.10 -17.69
N GLU A 105 -1.79 -4.42 -17.92
CA GLU A 105 -2.53 -5.09 -19.00
C GLU A 105 -3.97 -5.41 -18.59
N LYS A 106 -4.93 -5.12 -19.46
CA LYS A 106 -6.35 -5.40 -19.18
C LYS A 106 -6.65 -6.90 -19.11
N ARG A 107 -7.23 -7.31 -17.98
CA ARG A 107 -7.85 -8.64 -17.86
C ARG A 107 -9.35 -8.56 -18.08
N ILE A 108 -9.86 -9.30 -19.07
CA ILE A 108 -11.29 -9.35 -19.38
C ILE A 108 -12.06 -10.22 -18.38
N ASN A 109 -11.48 -11.35 -17.98
CA ASN A 109 -12.13 -12.30 -17.08
C ASN A 109 -12.10 -11.80 -15.64
N LEU A 110 -13.23 -11.93 -14.93
CA LEU A 110 -13.30 -11.54 -13.51
C LEU A 110 -12.40 -12.42 -12.63
N LYS A 111 -12.39 -13.74 -12.85
CA LYS A 111 -11.63 -14.74 -12.09
C LYS A 111 -10.83 -15.66 -13.02
N PRO A 112 -9.75 -16.30 -12.53
CA PRO A 112 -9.11 -16.07 -11.22
C PRO A 112 -8.47 -14.68 -11.13
N TYR A 113 -8.24 -14.18 -9.91
CA TYR A 113 -7.48 -12.95 -9.69
C TYR A 113 -5.99 -13.21 -9.90
N GLU A 114 -5.29 -12.23 -10.47
CA GLU A 114 -3.83 -12.24 -10.63
C GLU A 114 -3.15 -11.76 -9.35
N TYR A 115 -3.78 -10.81 -8.65
CA TYR A 115 -3.29 -10.26 -7.38
C TYR A 115 -4.36 -10.41 -6.28
N PRO A 116 -4.71 -11.64 -5.88
CA PRO A 116 -5.76 -11.87 -4.87
C PRO A 116 -5.48 -11.18 -3.53
N GLN A 117 -4.20 -11.02 -3.16
CA GLN A 117 -3.79 -10.31 -1.95
C GLN A 117 -4.24 -8.85 -1.93
N LEU A 118 -4.30 -8.18 -3.09
CA LEU A 118 -4.78 -6.80 -3.16
C LEU A 118 -6.28 -6.70 -2.88
N TYR A 119 -7.04 -7.77 -3.08
CA TYR A 119 -8.48 -7.75 -2.78
C TYR A 119 -8.76 -7.63 -1.28
N GLU A 120 -7.83 -8.03 -0.41
CA GLU A 120 -7.98 -7.98 1.05
C GLU A 120 -8.11 -6.55 1.60
N TYR A 121 -7.70 -5.53 0.82
CA TYR A 121 -7.92 -4.12 1.16
C TYR A 121 -9.40 -3.70 1.11
N VAL A 122 -10.24 -4.39 0.32
CA VAL A 122 -11.69 -4.14 0.28
C VAL A 122 -12.37 -4.49 1.62
N PRO A 123 -12.25 -5.71 2.17
CA PRO A 123 -12.81 -6.02 3.48
C PRO A 123 -12.14 -5.23 4.61
N ALA A 124 -10.88 -4.83 4.49
CA ALA A 124 -10.22 -3.95 5.47
C ALA A 124 -10.95 -2.60 5.61
N ILE A 125 -11.21 -1.90 4.49
CA ILE A 125 -11.98 -0.64 4.52
C ILE A 125 -13.43 -0.86 4.98
N ARG A 126 -14.07 -1.96 4.56
CA ARG A 126 -15.42 -2.29 5.05
C ARG A 126 -15.46 -2.51 6.57
N HIS A 127 -14.37 -2.97 7.16
CA HIS A 127 -14.25 -3.15 8.60
C HIS A 127 -14.00 -1.83 9.33
N SER A 128 -13.24 -0.91 8.73
CA SER A 128 -12.99 0.42 9.29
C SER A 128 -14.13 1.42 9.02
N TYR A 129 -15.11 1.08 8.18
CA TYR A 129 -16.17 1.99 7.73
C TYR A 129 -16.82 2.78 8.87
N TRP A 130 -16.86 4.11 8.69
CA TRP A 130 -17.40 5.07 9.64
C TRP A 130 -17.98 6.30 8.91
N ILE A 131 -18.94 6.97 9.52
CA ILE A 131 -19.45 8.27 9.07
C ILE A 131 -19.43 9.25 10.25
N HIS A 132 -19.15 10.53 9.99
CA HIS A 132 -18.95 11.51 11.07
C HIS A 132 -20.18 11.69 11.98
N SER A 133 -21.38 11.39 11.49
CA SER A 133 -22.63 11.45 12.26
C SER A 133 -22.76 10.36 13.32
N GLU A 134 -21.86 9.37 13.36
CA GLU A 134 -21.76 8.38 14.44
C GLU A 134 -21.06 8.96 15.70
N PHE A 135 -20.38 10.10 15.58
CA PHE A 135 -19.64 10.73 16.67
C PHE A 135 -20.37 11.96 17.22
N ASN A 136 -20.08 12.29 18.48
CA ASN A 136 -20.63 13.47 19.16
C ASN A 136 -19.52 14.50 19.40
N PHE A 137 -19.74 15.73 18.93
CA PHE A 137 -18.79 16.84 19.00
C PHE A 137 -19.21 17.95 19.98
N THR A 138 -20.27 17.77 20.77
CA THR A 138 -20.77 18.82 21.67
C THR A 138 -19.73 19.26 22.70
N SER A 139 -19.00 18.31 23.30
CA SER A 139 -17.88 18.61 24.20
C SER A 139 -16.78 19.37 23.48
N ASP A 140 -16.45 18.94 22.27
CA ASP A 140 -15.34 19.42 21.46
C ASP A 140 -15.55 20.88 21.05
N ILE A 141 -16.79 21.27 20.75
CA ILE A 141 -17.17 22.66 20.49
C ILE A 141 -16.95 23.52 21.74
N GLN A 142 -17.27 23.02 22.93
CA GLN A 142 -17.08 23.77 24.18
C GLN A 142 -15.61 23.88 24.56
N ASP A 143 -14.87 22.77 24.42
CA ASP A 143 -13.41 22.70 24.54
C ASP A 143 -12.77 23.76 23.64
N PHE A 144 -13.13 23.77 22.35
CA PHE A 144 -12.59 24.71 21.37
C PHE A 144 -12.94 26.18 21.67
N LYS A 145 -14.16 26.46 22.16
CA LYS A 145 -14.63 27.83 22.41
C LYS A 145 -14.16 28.41 23.74
N THR A 146 -13.96 27.59 24.77
CA THR A 146 -13.73 28.11 26.14
C THR A 146 -12.64 27.38 26.92
N GLY A 147 -12.29 26.14 26.58
CA GLY A 147 -11.40 25.30 27.38
C GLY A 147 -9.90 25.47 27.12
N LEU A 148 -9.52 26.19 26.06
CA LEU A 148 -8.13 26.27 25.60
C LEU A 148 -7.49 27.64 25.83
N GLU A 149 -6.19 27.59 26.10
CA GLU A 149 -5.31 28.75 25.98
C GLU A 149 -5.20 29.23 24.52
N GLU A 150 -4.67 30.44 24.31
CA GLU A 150 -4.57 31.04 22.98
C GLU A 150 -3.65 30.23 22.04
N SER A 151 -2.50 29.79 22.55
CA SER A 151 -1.53 28.94 21.84
C SER A 151 -2.15 27.60 21.42
N GLU A 152 -2.82 26.93 22.36
CA GLU A 152 -3.49 25.64 22.13
C GLU A 152 -4.62 25.73 21.12
N ARG A 153 -5.44 26.79 21.23
CA ARG A 153 -6.52 27.04 20.28
C ARG A 153 -5.99 27.33 18.89
N SER A 154 -4.91 28.10 18.79
CA SER A 154 -4.22 28.34 17.52
C SER A 154 -3.69 27.02 16.93
N ALA A 155 -3.07 26.17 17.74
CA ALA A 155 -2.55 24.88 17.30
C ALA A 155 -3.65 23.97 16.76
N ILE A 156 -4.74 23.75 17.52
CA ILE A 156 -5.87 22.93 17.07
C ILE A 156 -6.49 23.49 15.79
N LYS A 157 -6.74 24.81 15.76
CA LYS A 157 -7.31 25.47 14.60
C LYS A 157 -6.45 25.27 13.35
N ASN A 158 -5.15 25.54 13.45
CA ASN A 158 -4.22 25.41 12.34
C ASN A 158 -4.08 23.93 11.91
N THR A 159 -4.10 23.00 12.87
CA THR A 159 -4.10 21.55 12.61
C THR A 159 -5.34 21.12 11.81
N MET A 160 -6.53 21.55 12.24
CA MET A 160 -7.78 21.27 11.52
C MET A 160 -7.77 21.82 10.09
N LEU A 161 -7.29 23.07 9.92
CA LEU A 161 -7.16 23.69 8.60
C LEU A 161 -6.17 22.93 7.69
N ALA A 162 -5.05 22.43 8.23
CA ALA A 162 -4.08 21.64 7.50
C ALA A 162 -4.64 20.28 7.06
N ILE A 163 -5.39 19.59 7.91
CA ILE A 163 -6.04 18.32 7.54
C ILE A 163 -7.05 18.57 6.41
N SER A 164 -7.97 19.53 6.63
CA SER A 164 -9.01 19.84 5.65
C SER A 164 -8.48 20.25 4.28
N GLN A 165 -7.26 20.80 4.20
CA GLN A 165 -6.65 21.19 2.93
C GLN A 165 -6.37 19.98 2.02
N ILE A 166 -5.95 18.84 2.58
CA ILE A 166 -5.66 17.63 1.80
C ILE A 166 -6.97 16.90 1.49
N GLU A 167 -7.76 16.65 2.54
CA GLU A 167 -9.01 15.88 2.52
C GLU A 167 -10.06 16.45 1.55
N VAL A 168 -10.05 17.77 1.35
CA VAL A 168 -10.97 18.43 0.42
C VAL A 168 -10.42 18.47 -1.02
N ALA A 169 -9.12 18.25 -1.24
CA ALA A 169 -8.45 18.48 -2.51
C ALA A 169 -8.06 17.23 -3.32
N VAL A 170 -7.86 16.05 -2.70
CA VAL A 170 -7.24 14.90 -3.37
C VAL A 170 -8.14 13.66 -3.37
N LYS A 171 -9.17 13.62 -4.22
CA LYS A 171 -10.21 12.57 -4.16
C LYS A 171 -10.29 11.60 -5.33
N SER A 172 -9.71 11.95 -6.49
CA SER A 172 -9.92 11.16 -7.71
C SER A 172 -8.84 10.12 -7.97
N PHE A 173 -7.70 10.17 -7.25
CA PHE A 173 -6.55 9.31 -7.55
C PHE A 173 -6.92 7.82 -7.47
N TRP A 174 -7.47 7.37 -6.34
CA TRP A 174 -7.88 5.98 -6.16
C TRP A 174 -9.05 5.58 -7.07
N GLY A 175 -10.01 6.47 -7.30
CA GLY A 175 -11.14 6.22 -8.19
C GLY A 175 -10.70 5.98 -9.65
N ASP A 176 -9.64 6.65 -10.08
CA ASP A 176 -9.13 6.59 -11.46
C ASP A 176 -8.12 5.45 -11.68
N ILE A 177 -7.66 4.74 -10.63
CA ILE A 177 -6.57 3.75 -10.73
C ILE A 177 -6.86 2.63 -11.74
N TYR A 178 -8.13 2.22 -11.87
CA TYR A 178 -8.54 1.17 -12.80
C TYR A 178 -8.29 1.54 -14.27
N HIS A 179 -8.22 2.82 -14.61
CA HIS A 179 -7.88 3.26 -15.95
C HIS A 179 -6.44 2.90 -16.35
N LYS A 180 -5.54 2.79 -15.37
CA LYS A 180 -4.13 2.44 -15.56
C LYS A 180 -3.81 1.00 -15.20
N MET A 181 -4.49 0.47 -14.20
CA MET A 181 -4.36 -0.92 -13.76
C MET A 181 -5.70 -1.64 -13.93
N PRO A 182 -6.08 -1.98 -15.19
CA PRO A 182 -7.38 -2.55 -15.54
C PRO A 182 -7.54 -4.02 -15.11
N LYS A 183 -7.44 -4.26 -13.79
CA LYS A 183 -7.64 -5.53 -13.10
C LYS A 183 -8.88 -5.41 -12.20
N PRO A 184 -9.85 -6.34 -12.29
CA PRO A 184 -11.08 -6.28 -11.48
C PRO A 184 -10.86 -6.15 -9.97
N GLU A 185 -9.85 -6.81 -9.41
CA GLU A 185 -9.48 -6.74 -7.99
C GLU A 185 -8.98 -5.34 -7.61
N ILE A 186 -8.14 -4.71 -8.44
CA ILE A 186 -7.64 -3.34 -8.23
C ILE A 186 -8.78 -2.33 -8.38
N GLY A 187 -9.64 -2.49 -9.39
CA GLY A 187 -10.82 -1.64 -9.56
C GLY A 187 -11.80 -1.72 -8.38
N SER A 188 -11.89 -2.88 -7.72
CA SER A 188 -12.70 -3.03 -6.51
C SER A 188 -12.11 -2.25 -5.33
N VAL A 189 -10.78 -2.27 -5.17
CA VAL A 189 -10.08 -1.46 -4.16
C VAL A 189 -10.25 0.02 -4.45
N GLY A 190 -9.93 0.46 -5.67
CA GLY A 190 -10.02 1.87 -6.06
C GLY A 190 -11.42 2.47 -5.87
N ALA A 191 -12.48 1.73 -6.19
CA ALA A 191 -13.85 2.17 -5.93
C ALA A 191 -14.21 2.22 -4.43
N THR A 192 -13.63 1.32 -3.64
CA THR A 192 -13.85 1.29 -2.18
C THR A 192 -13.12 2.45 -1.51
N PHE A 193 -11.89 2.73 -1.92
CA PHE A 193 -11.10 3.87 -1.42
C PHE A 193 -11.70 5.21 -1.87
N ALA A 194 -12.15 5.30 -3.12
CA ALA A 194 -12.83 6.52 -3.59
C ALA A 194 -14.07 6.87 -2.75
N GLU A 195 -14.75 5.88 -2.16
CA GLU A 195 -15.86 6.11 -1.25
C GLU A 195 -15.41 6.52 0.16
N SER A 196 -14.32 5.95 0.70
CA SER A 196 -13.76 6.41 1.98
C SER A 196 -13.38 7.89 1.94
N GLU A 197 -12.77 8.35 0.85
CA GLU A 197 -12.43 9.76 0.64
C GLU A 197 -13.64 10.70 0.67
N VAL A 198 -14.82 10.22 0.23
CA VAL A 198 -16.06 11.02 0.37
C VAL A 198 -16.42 11.18 1.84
N ARG A 199 -16.33 10.11 2.62
CA ARG A 199 -16.63 10.13 4.06
C ARG A 199 -15.66 11.01 4.84
N HIS A 200 -14.37 11.00 4.49
CA HIS A 200 -13.37 11.86 5.12
C HIS A 200 -13.64 13.33 4.79
N ALA A 201 -13.86 13.66 3.52
CA ALA A 201 -14.18 15.02 3.10
C ALA A 201 -15.45 15.56 3.79
N ASP A 202 -16.50 14.75 3.90
CA ASP A 202 -17.73 15.11 4.61
C ASP A 202 -17.47 15.36 6.10
N ALA A 203 -16.66 14.51 6.75
CA ALA A 203 -16.29 14.65 8.14
C ALA A 203 -15.54 15.96 8.42
N TYR A 204 -14.47 16.24 7.67
CA TYR A 204 -13.66 17.45 7.89
C TYR A 204 -14.39 18.72 7.45
N SER A 205 -15.25 18.65 6.43
CA SER A 205 -16.18 19.72 6.08
C SER A 205 -17.13 20.04 7.24
N HIS A 206 -17.72 19.02 7.86
CA HIS A 206 -18.57 19.19 9.04
C HIS A 206 -17.82 19.80 10.23
N LEU A 207 -16.58 19.35 10.49
CA LEU A 207 -15.75 19.90 11.56
C LEU A 207 -15.40 21.38 11.34
N LEU A 208 -15.11 21.80 10.09
CA LEU A 208 -14.92 23.21 9.76
C LEU A 208 -16.17 24.04 10.06
N GLU A 209 -17.36 23.52 9.76
CA GLU A 209 -18.64 24.20 10.01
C GLU A 209 -18.89 24.40 11.51
N ILE A 210 -18.85 23.32 12.30
CA ILE A 210 -19.22 23.39 13.73
C ILE A 210 -18.20 24.16 14.59
N LEU A 211 -16.94 24.21 14.15
CA LEU A 211 -15.89 25.01 14.78
C LEU A 211 -15.84 26.47 14.27
N GLY A 212 -16.59 26.80 13.22
CA GLY A 212 -16.66 28.15 12.66
C GLY A 212 -15.42 28.55 11.84
N LEU A 213 -14.75 27.60 11.21
CA LEU A 213 -13.45 27.79 10.55
C LEU A 213 -13.53 28.05 9.04
N ASN A 214 -14.73 28.03 8.45
CA ASN A 214 -14.94 28.22 7.00
C ASN A 214 -14.27 29.46 6.40
N ALA A 215 -14.34 30.60 7.12
CA ALA A 215 -13.75 31.84 6.65
C ALA A 215 -12.21 31.78 6.61
N GLU A 216 -11.61 31.11 7.59
CA GLU A 216 -10.16 30.90 7.65
C GLU A 216 -9.71 29.92 6.56
N PHE A 217 -10.46 28.82 6.38
CA PHE A 217 -10.20 27.84 5.34
C PHE A 217 -10.21 28.45 3.93
N LYS A 218 -11.19 29.31 3.62
CA LYS A 218 -11.24 30.04 2.34
C LYS A 218 -9.99 30.90 2.07
N ASN A 219 -9.36 31.40 3.12
CA ASN A 219 -8.16 32.22 3.04
C ASN A 219 -6.86 31.42 3.19
N LEU A 220 -6.93 30.11 3.46
CA LEU A 220 -5.78 29.26 3.74
C LEU A 220 -4.75 29.27 2.61
N LYS A 221 -5.20 29.25 1.35
CA LYS A 221 -4.36 29.33 0.15
C LYS A 221 -3.51 30.61 0.02
N LYS A 222 -3.79 31.64 0.83
CA LYS A 222 -2.98 32.88 0.84
C LYS A 222 -1.74 32.74 1.71
N LYS A 223 -1.63 31.71 2.55
CA LYS A 223 -0.48 31.48 3.42
C LYS A 223 0.67 30.87 2.61
N PRO A 224 1.89 31.45 2.64
CA PRO A 224 3.03 30.93 1.88
C PRO A 224 3.37 29.46 2.20
N VAL A 225 3.30 29.07 3.48
CA VAL A 225 3.55 27.69 3.91
C VAL A 225 2.57 26.69 3.29
N MET A 226 1.31 27.09 3.13
CA MET A 226 0.28 26.27 2.47
C MET A 226 0.55 26.13 0.98
N MET A 227 1.01 27.19 0.32
CA MET A 227 1.36 27.12 -1.10
C MET A 227 2.57 26.24 -1.35
N LYS A 228 3.58 26.24 -0.47
CA LYS A 228 4.71 25.29 -0.55
C LYS A 228 4.25 23.84 -0.39
N ARG A 229 3.35 23.58 0.57
CA ARG A 229 2.75 22.26 0.75
C ARG A 229 2.00 21.80 -0.49
N VAL A 230 1.12 22.66 -1.04
CA VAL A 230 0.40 22.40 -2.29
C VAL A 230 1.35 22.11 -3.45
N GLN A 231 2.46 22.83 -3.55
CA GLN A 231 3.43 22.65 -4.63
C GLN A 231 4.06 21.24 -4.63
N TYR A 232 4.47 20.70 -3.48
CA TYR A 232 5.04 19.35 -3.45
C TYR A 232 3.95 18.29 -3.68
N LEU A 233 2.74 18.50 -3.15
CA LEU A 233 1.59 17.61 -3.38
C LEU A 233 1.24 17.53 -4.89
N GLU A 234 1.19 18.67 -5.56
CA GLU A 234 0.96 18.74 -7.01
C GLU A 234 2.12 18.11 -7.79
N THR A 235 3.35 18.23 -7.30
CA THR A 235 4.53 17.61 -7.92
C THR A 235 4.48 16.09 -7.79
N ALA A 236 4.11 15.54 -6.63
CA ALA A 236 3.89 14.10 -6.43
C ALA A 236 2.80 13.55 -7.36
N LEU A 237 1.75 14.34 -7.61
CA LEU A 237 0.62 13.98 -8.46
C LEU A 237 0.77 14.39 -9.94
N LYS A 238 1.89 14.99 -10.32
CA LYS A 238 2.12 15.53 -11.68
C LYS A 238 1.89 14.47 -12.77
N ASN A 239 2.32 13.24 -12.51
CA ASN A 239 2.26 12.12 -13.44
C ASN A 239 1.04 11.20 -13.21
N ALA A 240 0.10 11.57 -12.34
CA ALA A 240 -1.07 10.76 -12.00
C ALA A 240 -2.01 10.50 -13.20
N LYS A 241 -1.85 11.25 -14.30
CA LYS A 241 -2.56 11.05 -15.57
C LYS A 241 -1.64 10.73 -16.75
N SER A 242 -0.34 10.52 -16.50
CA SER A 242 0.62 10.23 -17.56
C SER A 242 0.20 8.98 -18.33
N VAL A 243 0.42 8.97 -19.65
CA VAL A 243 0.21 7.78 -20.49
C VAL A 243 1.31 6.75 -20.25
N ASP A 244 2.50 7.20 -19.87
CA ASP A 244 3.64 6.34 -19.57
C ASP A 244 3.48 5.64 -18.22
N ASN A 245 3.67 4.32 -18.21
CA ASN A 245 3.46 3.51 -17.00
C ASN A 245 4.58 3.68 -15.98
N LYS A 246 5.81 3.99 -16.41
CA LYS A 246 6.91 4.28 -15.49
C LYS A 246 6.60 5.58 -14.75
N GLU A 247 6.27 6.65 -15.48
CA GLU A 247 5.87 7.94 -14.88
C GLU A 247 4.65 7.81 -13.95
N TYR A 248 3.64 7.02 -14.33
CA TYR A 248 2.48 6.78 -13.46
C TYR A 248 2.83 5.99 -12.19
N ALA A 249 3.75 5.03 -12.27
CA ALA A 249 4.24 4.31 -11.10
C ALA A 249 4.94 5.25 -10.10
N GLU A 250 5.65 6.27 -10.57
CA GLU A 250 6.25 7.31 -9.70
C GLU A 250 5.16 8.06 -8.95
N SER A 251 4.07 8.45 -9.62
CA SER A 251 2.96 9.12 -8.94
C SER A 251 2.25 8.23 -7.91
N ILE A 252 2.06 6.93 -8.17
CA ILE A 252 1.53 6.01 -7.15
C ILE A 252 2.48 5.98 -5.95
N LEU A 253 3.78 5.86 -6.20
CA LEU A 253 4.78 5.75 -5.14
C LEU A 253 4.76 7.00 -4.25
N LEU A 254 4.88 8.17 -4.86
CA LEU A 254 4.97 9.44 -4.13
C LEU A 254 3.67 9.76 -3.39
N PHE A 255 2.53 9.48 -4.03
CA PHE A 255 1.22 9.64 -3.40
C PHE A 255 1.06 8.72 -2.20
N SER A 256 1.38 7.43 -2.34
CA SER A 256 1.18 6.44 -1.28
C SER A 256 2.17 6.62 -0.12
N LEU A 257 3.45 6.88 -0.42
CA LEU A 257 4.49 6.96 0.62
C LEU A 257 4.48 8.28 1.37
N PHE A 258 4.17 9.39 0.70
CA PHE A 258 4.32 10.72 1.29
C PHE A 258 2.96 11.36 1.61
N ILE A 259 1.98 11.24 0.72
CA ILE A 259 0.68 11.89 0.93
C ILE A 259 -0.16 11.08 1.91
N GLU A 260 -0.45 9.82 1.57
CA GLU A 260 -1.26 8.91 2.39
C GLU A 260 -0.56 8.58 3.74
N HIS A 261 0.72 8.19 3.71
CA HIS A 261 1.41 7.71 4.92
C HIS A 261 2.04 8.78 5.82
N VAL A 262 2.19 10.02 5.36
CA VAL A 262 2.95 11.04 6.12
C VAL A 262 2.24 12.38 6.23
N SER A 263 1.75 12.96 5.13
CA SER A 263 1.31 14.36 5.09
C SER A 263 0.27 14.72 6.14
N LEU A 264 -0.63 13.80 6.52
CA LEU A 264 -1.68 14.04 7.52
C LEU A 264 -1.30 13.59 8.96
N PHE A 265 -0.27 12.77 9.10
CA PHE A 265 -0.02 12.03 10.34
C PHE A 265 0.50 12.92 11.47
N SER A 266 1.23 14.00 11.16
CA SER A 266 1.64 14.96 12.20
C SER A 266 0.41 15.67 12.79
N GLN A 267 -0.58 16.00 11.97
CA GLN A 267 -1.80 16.64 12.41
C GLN A 267 -2.68 15.67 13.20
N PHE A 268 -2.73 14.39 12.80
CA PHE A 268 -3.40 13.35 13.57
C PHE A 268 -2.78 13.18 14.95
N LEU A 269 -1.45 13.11 15.04
CA LEU A 269 -0.71 13.03 16.29
C LEU A 269 -1.06 14.19 17.22
N ILE A 270 -1.09 15.42 16.70
CA ILE A 270 -1.41 16.63 17.49
C ILE A 270 -2.80 16.52 18.11
N ILE A 271 -3.84 16.21 17.32
CA ILE A 271 -5.22 16.12 17.84
C ILE A 271 -5.34 14.99 18.87
N MET A 272 -4.78 13.81 18.60
CA MET A 272 -4.83 12.68 19.52
C MET A 272 -4.08 12.97 20.83
N ALA A 273 -2.99 13.75 20.77
CA ALA A 273 -2.22 14.14 21.95
C ALA A 273 -3.04 15.04 22.90
N PHE A 274 -3.87 15.94 22.38
CA PHE A 274 -4.80 16.72 23.22
C PHE A 274 -5.77 15.84 24.00
N ASN A 275 -6.31 14.79 23.36
CA ASN A 275 -7.18 13.84 24.05
C ASN A 275 -6.40 13.03 25.09
N LYS A 276 -5.22 12.50 24.72
CA LYS A 276 -4.37 11.72 25.63
C LYS A 276 -3.95 12.50 26.88
N HIS A 277 -3.49 13.74 26.72
CA HIS A 277 -2.87 14.51 27.80
C HIS A 277 -3.84 15.44 28.53
N LYS A 278 -4.87 15.96 27.85
CA LYS A 278 -5.83 16.90 28.44
C LYS A 278 -7.27 16.37 28.53
N ASN A 279 -7.55 15.18 27.98
CA ASN A 279 -8.90 14.58 27.96
C ASN A 279 -9.95 15.48 27.26
N MET A 280 -9.49 16.26 26.28
CA MET A 280 -10.29 17.19 25.45
C MET A 280 -10.43 16.65 24.03
N PHE A 281 -11.40 17.14 23.28
CA PHE A 281 -11.59 16.80 21.86
C PHE A 281 -11.84 15.30 21.58
N LYS A 282 -12.67 14.66 22.41
CA LYS A 282 -12.95 13.22 22.29
C LYS A 282 -13.62 12.84 20.98
N GLY A 283 -14.60 13.63 20.54
CA GLY A 283 -15.31 13.40 19.29
C GLY A 283 -14.39 13.55 18.08
N ILE A 284 -13.61 14.63 18.04
CA ILE A 284 -12.65 14.89 16.96
C ILE A 284 -11.52 13.84 16.99
N SER A 285 -11.03 13.46 18.17
CA SER A 285 -10.01 12.41 18.31
C SER A 285 -10.50 11.07 17.75
N ASN A 286 -11.77 10.70 17.94
CA ASN A 286 -12.32 9.47 17.35
C ASN A 286 -12.39 9.54 15.82
N VAL A 287 -12.75 10.72 15.26
CA VAL A 287 -12.74 10.94 13.81
C VAL A 287 -11.32 10.80 13.26
N VAL A 288 -10.35 11.47 13.89
CA VAL A 288 -8.93 11.40 13.50
C VAL A 288 -8.39 9.99 13.58
N GLU A 289 -8.72 9.25 14.65
CA GLU A 289 -8.31 7.86 14.79
C GLU A 289 -8.90 7.00 13.66
N ALA A 290 -10.19 7.17 13.34
CA ALA A 290 -10.85 6.45 12.26
C ALA A 290 -10.27 6.79 10.88
N THR A 291 -10.00 8.06 10.58
CA THR A 291 -9.30 8.49 9.37
C THR A 291 -7.91 7.86 9.30
N SER A 292 -7.10 7.96 10.37
CA SER A 292 -5.72 7.46 10.38
C SER A 292 -5.60 5.96 10.09
N LYS A 293 -6.62 5.17 10.48
CA LYS A 293 -6.70 3.74 10.15
C LYS A 293 -6.95 3.51 8.65
N GLU A 294 -7.81 4.32 8.03
CA GLU A 294 -8.08 4.24 6.58
C GLU A 294 -6.89 4.74 5.75
N GLU A 295 -6.23 5.84 6.14
CA GLU A 295 -5.02 6.34 5.48
C GLU A 295 -3.85 5.34 5.55
N GLN A 296 -3.72 4.64 6.68
CA GLN A 296 -2.72 3.56 6.79
C GLN A 296 -3.02 2.43 5.79
N ILE A 297 -4.30 2.04 5.65
CA ILE A 297 -4.75 1.02 4.70
C ILE A 297 -4.50 1.46 3.25
N HIS A 298 -4.75 2.74 2.93
CA HIS A 298 -4.52 3.29 1.60
C HIS A 298 -3.05 3.25 1.19
N GLY A 299 -2.16 3.75 2.04
CA GLY A 299 -0.72 3.71 1.74
C GLY A 299 -0.15 2.28 1.76
N ASP A 300 -0.66 1.38 2.61
CA ASP A 300 -0.25 -0.05 2.60
C ASP A 300 -0.58 -0.69 1.24
N PHE A 301 -1.77 -0.42 0.68
CA PHE A 301 -2.14 -0.87 -0.68
C PHE A 301 -1.21 -0.29 -1.74
N GLY A 302 -0.92 1.01 -1.67
CA GLY A 302 0.01 1.66 -2.58
C GLY A 302 1.41 1.05 -2.57
N ILE A 303 1.93 0.74 -1.38
CA ILE A 303 3.22 0.04 -1.21
C ILE A 303 3.20 -1.34 -1.88
N ASP A 304 2.14 -2.12 -1.68
CA ASP A 304 2.03 -3.46 -2.29
C ASP A 304 1.91 -3.38 -3.82
N VAL A 305 1.20 -2.38 -4.34
CA VAL A 305 1.15 -2.10 -5.78
C VAL A 305 2.55 -1.75 -6.31
N ILE A 306 3.32 -0.91 -5.63
CA ILE A 306 4.69 -0.58 -6.04
C ILE A 306 5.61 -1.81 -6.01
N LYS A 307 5.50 -2.67 -5.00
CA LYS A 307 6.27 -3.94 -4.97
C LYS A 307 5.96 -4.81 -6.17
N ILE A 308 4.69 -4.93 -6.56
CA ILE A 308 4.28 -5.66 -7.77
C ILE A 308 4.89 -5.02 -9.03
N ILE A 309 4.82 -3.69 -9.16
CA ILE A 309 5.41 -3.00 -10.32
C ILE A 309 6.93 -3.21 -10.38
N LYS A 310 7.62 -3.18 -9.23
CA LYS A 310 9.06 -3.43 -9.12
C LYS A 310 9.43 -4.86 -9.49
N ASP A 311 8.64 -5.84 -9.06
CA ASP A 311 8.85 -7.24 -9.42
C ASP A 311 8.62 -7.50 -10.92
N GLU A 312 7.65 -6.81 -11.53
CA GLU A 312 7.35 -6.93 -12.96
C GLU A 312 8.30 -6.11 -13.86
N ASN A 313 8.84 -4.99 -13.36
CA ASN A 313 9.65 -4.03 -14.10
C ASN A 313 10.88 -3.57 -13.27
N PRO A 314 11.82 -4.48 -12.94
CA PRO A 314 12.95 -4.16 -12.06
C PRO A 314 13.86 -3.06 -12.63
N ASP A 315 13.97 -2.97 -13.96
CA ASP A 315 14.79 -1.97 -14.66
C ASP A 315 14.27 -0.53 -14.49
N TRP A 316 13.06 -0.33 -13.96
CA TRP A 316 12.52 1.01 -13.69
C TRP A 316 13.03 1.60 -12.38
N PHE A 317 13.48 0.76 -11.44
CA PHE A 317 13.89 1.13 -10.09
C PHE A 317 15.42 1.07 -9.97
N ASP A 318 16.07 1.90 -10.78
CA ASP A 318 17.52 2.07 -10.78
C ASP A 318 18.00 3.06 -9.69
N GLU A 319 19.31 3.27 -9.62
CA GLU A 319 19.93 4.19 -8.65
C GLU A 319 19.50 5.66 -8.85
N GLU A 320 19.21 6.07 -10.08
CA GLU A 320 18.71 7.42 -10.37
C GLU A 320 17.30 7.58 -9.78
N TYR A 321 16.47 6.56 -9.93
CA TYR A 321 15.13 6.50 -9.34
C TYR A 321 15.17 6.53 -7.81
N HIS A 322 16.09 5.77 -7.18
CA HIS A 322 16.28 5.81 -5.73
C HIS A 322 16.68 7.20 -5.24
N THR A 323 17.62 7.85 -5.93
CA THR A 323 18.07 9.21 -5.60
C THR A 323 16.93 10.22 -5.69
N MET A 324 16.14 10.16 -6.77
CA MET A 324 14.97 11.01 -6.95
C MET A 324 13.96 10.87 -5.80
N ILE A 325 13.67 9.64 -5.36
CA ILE A 325 12.74 9.41 -4.24
C ILE A 325 13.29 9.99 -2.93
N GLN A 326 14.59 9.84 -2.67
CA GLN A 326 15.23 10.39 -1.48
C GLN A 326 15.20 11.92 -1.47
N ASP A 327 15.45 12.57 -2.61
CA ASP A 327 15.36 14.03 -2.75
C ASP A 327 13.92 14.52 -2.51
N MET A 328 12.93 13.86 -3.11
CA MET A 328 11.51 14.20 -2.89
C MET A 328 11.07 13.96 -1.45
N CYS A 329 11.56 12.91 -0.81
CA CYS A 329 11.33 12.62 0.60
C CYS A 329 11.87 13.75 1.49
N HIS A 330 13.07 14.24 1.19
CA HIS A 330 13.69 15.36 1.90
C HIS A 330 12.90 16.66 1.71
N GLU A 331 12.45 16.97 0.49
CA GLU A 331 11.59 18.13 0.21
C GLU A 331 10.24 18.06 0.94
N ALA A 332 9.59 16.89 0.93
CA ALA A 332 8.35 16.64 1.65
C ALA A 332 8.51 16.82 3.16
N PHE A 333 9.61 16.33 3.73
CA PHE A 333 9.94 16.53 5.14
C PHE A 333 10.11 18.00 5.51
N ILE A 334 10.80 18.79 4.68
CA ILE A 334 10.95 20.23 4.90
C ILE A 334 9.57 20.91 4.88
N ALA A 335 8.74 20.60 3.88
CA ALA A 335 7.43 21.20 3.75
C ALA A 335 6.51 20.88 4.96
N GLU A 336 6.48 19.62 5.41
CA GLU A 336 5.70 19.22 6.58
C GLU A 336 6.28 19.79 7.89
N SER A 337 7.60 19.94 8.01
CA SER A 337 8.22 20.62 9.16
C SER A 337 7.85 22.10 9.22
N GLU A 338 7.80 22.80 8.08
CA GLU A 338 7.32 24.18 8.03
C GLU A 338 5.82 24.28 8.36
N ILE A 339 5.02 23.27 8.02
CA ILE A 339 3.60 23.19 8.44
C ILE A 339 3.50 23.04 9.95
N VAL A 340 4.33 22.21 10.57
CA VAL A 340 4.42 22.09 12.04
C VAL A 340 4.78 23.44 12.67
N ASP A 341 5.77 24.15 12.12
CA ASP A 341 6.13 25.50 12.59
C ASP A 341 4.95 26.49 12.51
N TRP A 342 4.18 26.45 11.42
CA TRP A 342 2.99 27.28 11.28
C TRP A 342 1.85 26.87 12.23
N ILE A 343 1.67 25.59 12.49
CA ILE A 343 0.67 25.11 13.45
C ILE A 343 0.92 25.73 14.82
N PHE A 344 2.18 25.78 15.25
CA PHE A 344 2.61 26.33 16.53
C PHE A 344 3.05 27.80 16.47
N GLU A 345 2.53 28.60 15.51
CA GLU A 345 2.93 30.01 15.34
C GLU A 345 2.65 30.91 16.56
N GLN A 346 1.76 30.48 17.46
CA GLN A 346 1.42 31.17 18.72
C GLN A 346 2.01 30.51 19.98
N GLY A 347 2.91 29.54 19.82
CA GLY A 347 3.55 28.81 20.92
C GLY A 347 3.42 27.30 20.79
N GLU A 348 4.42 26.59 21.31
CA GLU A 348 4.45 25.13 21.35
C GLU A 348 3.57 24.57 22.48
N LEU A 349 3.30 23.27 22.43
CA LEU A 349 2.61 22.53 23.47
C LEU A 349 3.65 21.86 24.38
N ASP A 350 3.56 22.10 25.69
CA ASP A 350 4.49 21.50 26.66
C ASP A 350 4.50 19.97 26.61
N PHE A 351 3.35 19.36 26.32
CA PHE A 351 3.18 17.91 26.24
C PHE A 351 3.46 17.31 24.85
N LEU A 352 3.70 18.14 23.83
CA LEU A 352 4.05 17.67 22.49
C LEU A 352 4.93 18.72 21.76
N PRO A 353 6.22 18.83 22.13
CA PRO A 353 7.14 19.78 21.51
C PRO A 353 7.35 19.50 20.01
N LYS A 354 7.68 20.54 19.23
CA LYS A 354 7.94 20.38 17.78
C LYS A 354 9.07 19.42 17.46
N THR A 355 10.07 19.33 18.33
CA THR A 355 11.18 18.39 18.18
C THR A 355 10.71 16.94 18.16
N VAL A 356 9.77 16.58 19.06
CA VAL A 356 9.16 15.25 19.11
C VAL A 356 8.36 14.96 17.83
N ILE A 357 7.56 15.92 17.39
CA ILE A 357 6.76 15.78 16.15
C ILE A 357 7.67 15.59 14.93
N ASN A 358 8.78 16.32 14.85
CA ASN A 358 9.72 16.20 13.73
C ASN A 358 10.43 14.83 13.71
N GLU A 359 10.79 14.26 14.88
CA GLU A 359 11.34 12.90 14.93
C GLU A 359 10.30 11.84 14.52
N PHE A 360 9.03 12.03 14.90
CA PHE A 360 7.93 11.21 14.43
C PHE A 360 7.79 11.26 12.90
N ILE A 361 7.77 12.46 12.29
CA ILE A 361 7.69 12.61 10.83
C ILE A 361 8.89 11.95 10.12
N LYS A 362 10.12 12.17 10.61
CA LYS A 362 11.33 11.51 10.07
C LYS A 362 11.21 10.00 10.10
N ASN A 363 10.74 9.43 11.22
CA ASN A 363 10.58 7.99 11.35
C ASN A 363 9.54 7.43 10.36
N ARG A 364 8.42 8.14 10.17
CA ARG A 364 7.42 7.74 9.17
C ARG A 364 8.00 7.74 7.75
N PHE A 365 8.71 8.80 7.34
CA PHE A 365 9.39 8.82 6.05
C PHE A 365 10.41 7.68 5.89
N ASN A 366 11.25 7.44 6.90
CA ASN A 366 12.20 6.34 6.89
C ASN A 366 11.52 4.97 6.76
N SER A 367 10.38 4.79 7.43
CA SER A 367 9.58 3.57 7.36
C SER A 367 8.96 3.39 5.97
N SER A 368 8.43 4.47 5.38
CA SER A 368 7.94 4.50 3.99
C SER A 368 9.04 4.10 3.00
N LEU A 369 10.24 4.68 3.09
CA LEU A 369 11.37 4.32 2.23
C LEU A 369 11.79 2.84 2.41
N SER A 370 11.92 2.40 3.66
CA SER A 370 12.32 1.02 3.98
C SER A 370 11.30 -0.01 3.46
N SER A 371 10.00 0.35 3.44
CA SER A 371 8.92 -0.54 2.99
C SER A 371 9.02 -0.97 1.53
N ILE A 372 9.71 -0.19 0.69
CA ILE A 372 9.97 -0.46 -0.73
C ILE A 372 11.45 -0.80 -1.02
N GLY A 373 12.25 -0.95 0.04
CA GLY A 373 13.66 -1.31 -0.03
C GLY A 373 14.59 -0.16 -0.43
N ILE A 374 14.24 1.09 -0.07
CA ILE A 374 15.10 2.26 -0.22
C ILE A 374 15.72 2.61 1.14
N ASP A 375 17.00 3.00 1.13
CA ASP A 375 17.73 3.36 2.34
C ASP A 375 17.15 4.60 3.03
N LYS A 376 17.17 4.54 4.36
CA LYS A 376 16.75 5.64 5.24
C LYS A 376 17.62 6.88 5.01
N ILE A 377 17.01 8.06 5.05
CA ILE A 377 17.72 9.33 4.83
C ILE A 377 17.81 10.20 6.09
N PHE A 378 16.95 9.95 7.09
CA PHE A 378 16.96 10.71 8.34
C PHE A 378 17.61 9.89 9.46
N ASN A 379 18.48 10.53 10.23
CA ASN A 379 18.85 9.99 11.54
C ASN A 379 17.76 10.40 12.55
N VAL A 380 17.22 9.42 13.28
CA VAL A 380 16.12 9.62 14.22
C VAL A 380 16.64 9.53 15.66
N ASP A 381 16.23 10.47 16.51
CA ASP A 381 16.48 10.36 17.96
C ASP A 381 15.45 9.42 18.59
N GLU A 382 15.88 8.19 18.86
CA GLU A 382 15.05 7.12 19.44
C GLU A 382 14.40 7.52 20.78
N LYS A 383 15.04 8.41 21.56
CA LYS A 383 14.47 8.84 22.85
C LYS A 383 13.26 9.75 22.65
N LEU A 384 13.35 10.68 21.70
CA LEU A 384 12.24 11.57 21.36
C LEU A 384 11.14 10.81 20.60
N LEU A 385 11.52 9.88 19.71
CA LEU A 385 10.55 9.05 18.99
C LEU A 385 9.68 8.23 19.95
N ALA A 386 10.27 7.66 21.00
CA ALA A 386 9.55 6.87 22.00
C ALA A 386 8.41 7.63 22.69
N GLU A 387 8.45 8.98 22.72
CA GLU A 387 7.35 9.79 23.26
C GLU A 387 6.06 9.71 22.42
N THR A 388 6.16 9.23 21.18
CA THR A 388 5.03 9.07 20.24
C THR A 388 4.63 7.61 19.99
N GLU A 389 5.28 6.62 20.62
CA GLU A 389 5.01 5.18 20.41
C GLU A 389 3.53 4.82 20.68
N TRP A 390 2.90 5.50 21.63
CA TRP A 390 1.48 5.32 21.94
C TRP A 390 0.53 5.62 20.78
N PHE A 391 0.95 6.46 19.82
CA PHE A 391 0.15 6.78 18.65
C PHE A 391 0.10 5.57 17.70
N ASP A 392 1.25 4.93 17.49
CA ASP A 392 1.31 3.69 16.73
C ASP A 392 0.55 2.58 17.45
N ASP A 393 0.57 2.50 18.79
CA ASP A 393 -0.25 1.54 19.54
C ASP A 393 -1.77 1.76 19.37
N GLU A 394 -2.26 2.99 19.23
CA GLU A 394 -3.67 3.27 18.97
C GLU A 394 -4.08 2.86 17.55
N ILE A 395 -3.20 3.09 16.56
CA ILE A 395 -3.46 2.74 15.15
C ILE A 395 -3.26 1.23 14.90
N ILE A 396 -2.14 0.68 15.38
CA ILE A 396 -1.64 -0.68 15.20
C ILE A 396 -2.09 -1.62 16.32
N GLY A 397 -2.63 -1.16 17.45
CA GLY A 397 -3.12 -2.03 18.54
C GLY A 397 -4.22 -3.02 18.13
N THR A 398 -4.71 -2.91 16.89
CA THR A 398 -5.56 -3.87 16.19
C THR A 398 -4.82 -4.96 15.38
N LYS A 399 -3.50 -4.85 15.18
CA LYS A 399 -2.62 -5.72 14.37
C LYS A 399 -1.97 -6.86 15.16
N HIS A 400 -1.69 -6.73 16.47
CA HIS A 400 -1.06 -7.83 17.23
C HIS A 400 -2.07 -8.79 17.87
N GLY A 401 -2.61 -9.65 17.01
CA GLY A 401 -3.18 -10.95 17.38
C GLY A 401 -4.49 -11.30 16.69
N ASP A 402 -5.28 -10.33 16.22
CA ASP A 402 -6.71 -10.57 16.00
C ASP A 402 -7.37 -9.55 15.04
N PHE A 403 -6.72 -9.03 13.98
CA PHE A 403 -7.44 -8.23 12.96
C PHE A 403 -8.66 -9.00 12.39
N PHE A 404 -8.59 -10.35 12.44
CA PHE A 404 -9.66 -11.26 12.01
C PHE A 404 -10.43 -11.95 13.15
N VAL A 405 -10.05 -11.79 14.43
CA VAL A 405 -10.74 -12.45 15.56
C VAL A 405 -10.85 -11.55 16.80
N LYS A 406 -11.33 -10.31 16.69
CA LYS A 406 -11.99 -9.68 17.84
C LYS A 406 -13.07 -8.68 17.46
N ARG A 407 -14.10 -8.68 18.31
CA ARG A 407 -15.33 -7.91 18.23
C ARG A 407 -15.04 -6.43 17.98
N SER A 408 -15.83 -5.85 17.07
CA SER A 408 -16.24 -4.45 17.02
C SER A 408 -15.79 -3.69 18.25
N ILE A 409 -14.71 -2.93 18.13
CA ILE A 409 -14.29 -2.01 19.18
C ILE A 409 -15.47 -1.03 19.33
N ASN A 410 -16.06 -1.04 20.52
CA ASN A 410 -17.21 -0.24 20.89
C ASN A 410 -16.81 1.25 20.91
N TYR A 411 -16.72 1.90 19.76
CA TYR A 411 -17.28 3.25 19.70
C TYR A 411 -18.77 3.07 19.86
N SER A 412 -19.40 3.88 20.71
CA SER A 412 -20.86 3.84 20.87
C SER A 412 -21.50 4.27 19.55
N LYS A 413 -21.72 3.30 18.63
CA LYS A 413 -22.67 3.46 17.54
C LYS A 413 -24.01 3.71 18.21
N ARG A 414 -24.46 4.98 18.22
CA ARG A 414 -25.70 5.54 18.80
C ARG A 414 -25.54 6.47 20.02
N THR A 415 -24.58 7.39 20.01
CA THR A 415 -24.77 8.66 20.74
C THR A 415 -25.18 9.72 19.71
N GLN A 416 -26.50 9.83 19.43
CA GLN A 416 -27.02 10.88 18.56
C GLN A 416 -26.60 12.26 19.09
N SER A 417 -26.12 13.11 18.20
CA SER A 417 -25.97 14.54 18.46
C SER A 417 -27.35 15.15 18.71
N ILE A 418 -27.54 15.78 19.86
CA ILE A 418 -28.74 16.59 20.12
C ILE A 418 -28.60 17.88 19.30
N THR A 419 -29.53 18.11 18.38
CA THR A 419 -29.60 19.32 17.57
C THR A 419 -30.41 20.41 18.29
N SER A 420 -30.38 21.65 17.81
CA SER A 420 -31.26 22.71 18.33
C SER A 420 -32.73 22.34 18.19
N ASP A 421 -33.07 21.58 17.15
CA ASP A 421 -34.44 21.17 16.85
C ASP A 421 -34.95 20.08 17.80
N ASP A 422 -34.03 19.39 18.49
CA ASP A 422 -34.37 18.42 19.55
C ASP A 422 -34.62 19.09 20.91
N LEU A 423 -34.32 20.40 21.03
CA LEU A 423 -34.42 21.17 22.28
C LEU A 423 -35.58 22.17 22.31
N PHE A 424 -36.41 22.25 21.25
CA PHE A 424 -37.57 23.16 21.17
C PHE A 424 -38.84 22.51 20.64
#